data_AF-L0DYZ9-F1
#
_entry.id   AF-L0DYZ9-F1
#
_cell.length_a   1.000
_cell.length_b   1.000
_cell.length_c   1.000
_cell.angle_alpha   90.00
_cell.angle_beta   90.00
_cell.angle_gamma   90.00
#
_symmetry.space_group_name_H-M   'P 1'
#
loop_
_entity.id
_entity.type
_entity.pdbx_description
1 polymer ?
#
loop_
_entity_poly.entity_id
_entity_poly.type
_entity_poly.pdbx_seq_one_letter_code
_entity_poly.pdbx_strand_id
1 'polypeptide(L)' 'MVLDPGCRWQWLDPGLSDRETLRNVARRLDAERLVAYPVSIRVNRPANDDPALLEPVGDTGDSGA' A
#
# COMPACT_ATOMS: atom_id res chain seq x y z
N MET A 1 6.48 2.24 5.27
CA MET A 1 5.49 2.80 6.21
C MET A 1 4.41 3.49 5.39
N VAL A 2 3.14 3.13 5.59
CA VAL A 2 2.01 3.79 4.92
C VAL A 2 1.49 4.89 5.85
N LEU A 3 1.22 6.08 5.31
CA LEU A 3 0.73 7.23 6.07
C LEU A 3 -0.79 7.26 6.08
N ASP A 4 -1.36 7.69 7.21
CA ASP A 4 -2.78 8.03 7.26
C ASP A 4 -3.07 9.19 6.28
N PRO A 5 -4.09 9.11 5.42
CA PRO A 5 -4.39 10.16 4.44
C PRO A 5 -4.57 11.55 5.07
N GLY A 6 -5.07 11.62 6.31
CA GLY A 6 -5.30 12.88 7.01
C GLY A 6 -4.02 13.62 7.41
N CYS A 7 -2.85 12.99 7.35
CA CYS A 7 -1.56 13.65 7.61
C CYS A 7 -0.78 13.99 6.33
N ARG A 8 -1.28 13.61 5.15
CA ARG A 8 -0.56 13.74 3.88
C ARG A 8 -0.04 15.15 3.61
N TRP A 9 -0.89 16.17 3.77
CA TRP A 9 -0.52 17.55 3.43
C TRP A 9 0.48 18.15 4.39
N GLN A 10 0.33 17.86 5.69
CA GLN A 10 1.28 18.31 6.70
C GLN A 10 2.64 17.61 6.51
N TRP A 11 2.66 16.32 6.15
CA TRP A 11 3.91 15.63 5.87
C TRP A 11 4.65 16.16 4.63
N LEU A 12 3.92 16.74 3.67
CA LEU A 12 4.48 17.32 2.44
C LEU A 12 4.83 18.81 2.56
N ASP A 13 4.57 19.45 3.70
CA ASP A 13 4.83 20.87 3.89
C ASP A 13 6.35 21.13 3.98
N PRO A 14 6.96 21.84 3.01
CA PRO A 14 8.39 22.15 3.05
C PRO A 14 8.76 23.12 4.18
N GLY A 15 7.79 23.81 4.79
CA GLY A 15 7.98 24.65 5.97
C GLY A 15 8.19 23.87 7.26
N LEU A 16 7.82 22.58 7.29
CA LEU A 16 8.02 21.70 8.44
C LEU A 16 9.37 21.00 8.33
N SER A 17 10.42 21.61 8.89
CA SER A 17 11.79 21.09 8.89
C SER A 17 12.23 20.51 10.23
N ASP A 18 11.50 20.78 11.30
CA ASP A 18 11.82 20.25 12.62
C ASP A 18 11.56 18.74 12.70
N ARG A 19 12.58 18.00 13.14
CA ARG A 19 12.57 16.53 13.14
C ARG A 19 11.56 15.96 14.13
N GLU A 20 11.35 16.59 15.27
CA GLU A 20 10.39 16.12 16.27
C GLU A 20 8.96 16.33 15.77
N THR A 21 8.70 17.50 15.20
CA THR A 21 7.43 17.87 14.58
C THR A 21 7.09 16.90 13.43
N LEU A 22 8.04 16.60 12.55
CA LEU A 22 7.83 15.65 11.46
C LEU A 22 7.48 14.23 11.96
N ARG A 23 8.07 13.78 13.07
CA ARG A 23 7.72 12.48 13.68
C ARG A 23 6.30 12.46 14.20
N ASN A 24 5.82 13.56 14.75
CA ASN A 24 4.45 13.69 15.27
C ASN A 24 3.41 13.81 14.14
N VAL A 25 3.77 14.48 13.04
CA VAL A 25 2.92 14.63 11.86
C VAL A 25 2.78 13.32 11.08
N ALA A 26 3.85 12.53 10.96
CA ALA A 26 3.88 11.28 10.20
C ALA A 26 3.09 10.15 10.89
N ARG A 27 1.76 10.22 10.83
CA ARG A 27 0.85 9.24 11.41
C ARG A 27 0.79 8.00 10.52
N ARG A 28 1.01 6.82 11.12
CA ARG A 28 0.90 5.53 10.42
C ARG A 28 -0.55 5.20 10.12
N LEU A 29 -0.79 4.63 8.95
CA LEU A 29 -2.06 3.98 8.66
C LEU A 29 -2.21 2.76 9.57
N ASP A 30 -3.41 2.56 10.10
CA ASP A 30 -3.77 1.35 10.82
C ASP A 30 -3.68 0.12 9.90
N ALA A 31 -3.02 -0.93 10.36
CA ALA A 31 -2.82 -2.16 9.59
C ALA A 31 -4.15 -2.89 9.33
N GLU A 32 -5.15 -2.75 10.20
CA GLU A 32 -6.47 -3.34 10.01
C GLU A 32 -7.24 -2.74 8.82
N ARG A 33 -6.80 -1.57 8.33
CA ARG A 33 -7.35 -0.93 7.12
C ARG A 33 -6.72 -1.46 5.83
N LEU A 34 -5.71 -2.32 5.92
CA LEU A 34 -5.03 -2.93 4.77
C LEU A 34 -5.59 -4.32 4.50
N VAL A 35 -5.91 -4.59 3.24
CA VAL A 35 -6.30 -5.93 2.77
C VAL A 35 -5.15 -6.49 1.93
N ALA A 36 -4.74 -7.72 2.23
CA ALA A 36 -3.75 -8.46 1.48
C ALA A 36 -4.39 -9.70 0.84
N TYR A 37 -4.02 -9.97 -0.41
CA TYR A 37 -4.47 -11.15 -1.15
C TYR A 37 -3.30 -11.71 -1.98
N PRO A 38 -3.29 -13.02 -2.27
CA PRO A 38 -2.23 -13.63 -3.05
C PRO A 38 -2.33 -13.20 -4.52
N VAL A 39 -1.19 -12.95 -5.16
CA VAL A 39 -1.08 -12.62 -6.59
C VAL A 39 -0.11 -13.54 -7.31
N SER A 40 -0.06 -13.46 -8.64
CA SER A 40 0.82 -14.30 -9.46
C SER A 40 2.30 -14.06 -9.16
N ILE A 41 3.08 -15.13 -9.07
CA ILE A 41 4.55 -15.07 -8.95
C ILE A 41 5.25 -14.38 -10.13
N ARG A 42 4.52 -14.11 -11.24
CA ARG A 42 5.02 -13.29 -12.37
C ARG A 42 5.52 -11.93 -11.90
N VAL A 43 4.93 -11.37 -10.83
CA VAL A 43 5.31 -10.08 -10.26
C VAL A 43 6.77 -10.03 -9.78
N ASN A 44 7.39 -11.19 -9.52
CA ASN A 44 8.80 -11.27 -9.09
C ASN A 44 9.80 -10.91 -10.20
N ARG A 45 9.37 -10.79 -11.47
CA ARG A 45 10.22 -10.34 -12.58
C ARG A 45 9.82 -8.91 -12.97
N PRO A 46 10.67 -7.90 -12.73
CA PRO A 46 10.36 -6.49 -13.04
C PRO A 46 10.07 -6.20 -14.52
N ALA A 47 10.48 -7.08 -15.42
CA ALA A 47 10.18 -6.96 -16.85
C ALA A 47 8.70 -7.27 -17.20
N ASN A 48 7.96 -7.92 -16.30
CA ASN A 48 6.51 -8.00 -16.42
C ASN A 48 5.93 -6.71 -15.83
N ASP A 49 5.23 -5.93 -16.65
CA ASP A 49 4.60 -4.65 -16.24
C ASP A 49 3.21 -4.58 -16.87
N ASP A 50 2.34 -5.46 -16.42
CA ASP A 50 0.96 -5.57 -16.87
C ASP A 50 -0.02 -5.58 -15.68
N PRO A 51 -1.24 -5.04 -15.84
CA PRO A 51 -2.19 -4.95 -14.73
C PRO A 51 -2.60 -6.32 -14.16
N ALA A 52 -2.47 -7.40 -14.94
CA ALA A 52 -2.81 -8.75 -14.48
C ALA A 52 -1.89 -9.26 -13.36
N LEU A 53 -0.79 -8.57 -13.06
CA LEU A 53 0.08 -8.87 -11.92
C LEU A 53 -0.55 -8.56 -10.56
N LEU A 54 -1.55 -7.68 -10.53
CA LEU A 54 -2.29 -7.32 -9.32
C LEU A 54 -3.58 -8.13 -9.15
N GLU A 55 -3.91 -9.02 -10.10
CA GLU A 55 -5.11 -9.85 -10.00
C GLU A 55 -4.92 -11.00 -8.99
N PRO A 56 -5.93 -11.32 -8.16
CA PRO A 56 -5.81 -12.38 -7.18
C PRO A 56 -5.64 -13.77 -7.81
N VAL A 57 -4.70 -14.57 -7.29
CA VAL A 57 -4.59 -16.00 -7.66
C VAL A 57 -5.46 -16.83 -6.72
N GLY A 58 -6.75 -16.95 -7.05
CA GLY A 58 -7.70 -17.69 -6.23
C GLY A 58 -9.15 -17.22 -6.31
N ASP A 59 -9.44 -16.14 -7.03
CA ASP A 59 -10.82 -15.71 -7.33
C ASP A 59 -11.46 -16.49 -8.49
N THR A 60 -10.85 -17.61 -8.89
CA THR A 60 -11.58 -18.65 -9.61
C THR A 60 -12.61 -19.19 -8.63
N GLY A 61 -13.83 -18.64 -8.70
CA GLY A 61 -14.95 -19.13 -7.92
C GLY A 61 -14.92 -20.64 -7.86
N ASP A 62 -14.83 -21.16 -6.65
CA ASP A 62 -15.16 -22.54 -6.34
C ASP A 62 -16.63 -22.74 -6.77
N SER A 63 -16.79 -23.17 -8.01
CA SER A 63 -18.01 -23.69 -8.60
C SER A 63 -17.56 -24.84 -9.48
N GLY A 64 -17.44 -26.01 -8.87
CA GLY A 64 -16.85 -27.17 -9.52
C GLY A 64 -17.00 -28.47 -8.73
N ALA A 65 -18.26 -28.91 -8.60
CA ALA A 65 -18.74 -30.28 -8.42
C ALA A 65 -18.53 -31.01 -7.08
#